data_AF-A0AAW1S8U4-F1
#
_entry.id   AF-A0AAW1S8U4-F1
#
_cell.length_a   1.000
_cell.length_b   1.000
_cell.length_c   1.000
_cell.angle_alpha   90.00
_cell.angle_beta   90.00
_cell.angle_gamma   90.00
#
_symmetry.space_group_name_H-M   'P 1'
#
loop_
_entity.id
_entity.type
_entity.pdbx_description
1 polymer ?
#
loop_
_entity_poly.entity_id
_entity_poly.type
_entity_poly.pdbx_seq_one_letter_code
_entity_poly.pdbx_strand_id
1 'polypeptide(L)'
;MRVISEFPCQKPLCQLCPQRTVSQRVSDRSIPSGKPRRPAQRFTARASERDGAVSSRDPDTAAAPATPPEDVEIPTKLNNIPHTHYIREFFYEEATRATKQALSAGKQRITLRVTIPELNPEMDVFRVGTLLEMVREMAVGLAQDGQRVKVSVQQAMGQGVFQGLPLSLSGVRRIMEAMDWGDAEDFVGFGNVGANQIDDSQYYILIAPQNVVGTTIMTNLQEMVDAAEEQGKSVILINPKLVDIPSSGGVMGVRGRKERMDFATSFDSAYHFRLLYLSSAMMYPIMGCLRHVHGEPWQVYRRADVGRKQEEYQLLGTYELEPSSGEITKLFQDNQKQREQESRAGKAWWQS
;
A
#
# COMPACT_ATOMS: atom_id res chain seq x y z
N MET A 1 9.42 -66.24 5.59
CA MET A 1 10.51 -66.13 4.59
C MET A 1 11.11 -64.74 4.80
N ARG A 2 12.38 -64.51 5.21
CA ARG A 2 13.69 -65.08 4.82
C ARG A 2 13.92 -64.97 3.31
N VAL A 3 15.05 -64.46 2.76
CA VAL A 3 16.32 -64.00 3.38
C VAL A 3 17.05 -62.97 2.46
N ILE A 4 18.09 -62.31 2.99
CA ILE A 4 18.99 -61.32 2.34
C ILE A 4 20.05 -61.99 1.45
N SER A 5 20.56 -61.33 0.41
CA SER A 5 21.93 -61.57 -0.11
C SER A 5 22.54 -60.34 -0.80
N GLU A 6 23.87 -60.25 -0.80
CA GLU A 6 24.67 -59.03 -1.03
C GLU A 6 25.58 -59.08 -2.29
N PHE A 7 25.86 -57.89 -2.89
CA PHE A 7 27.14 -57.47 -3.56
C PHE A 7 27.74 -58.35 -4.71
N PRO A 8 28.84 -57.96 -5.43
CA PRO A 8 29.77 -56.82 -5.28
C PRO A 8 30.23 -56.07 -6.59
N CYS A 9 31.11 -55.07 -6.37
CA CYS A 9 32.33 -54.74 -7.15
C CYS A 9 32.44 -53.56 -8.17
N GLN A 10 33.38 -52.66 -7.81
CA GLN A 10 34.46 -52.04 -8.62
C GLN A 10 34.28 -50.67 -9.33
N LYS A 11 35.31 -49.83 -9.10
CA LYS A 11 35.65 -48.50 -9.66
C LYS A 11 36.70 -48.69 -10.81
N PRO A 12 37.53 -47.71 -11.28
CA PRO A 12 37.56 -46.24 -11.10
C PRO A 12 37.86 -45.40 -12.37
N LEU A 13 37.83 -44.05 -12.24
CA LEU A 13 38.62 -42.98 -12.92
C LEU A 13 37.87 -41.63 -12.70
N CYS A 14 38.47 -40.43 -12.59
CA CYS A 14 39.87 -40.01 -12.58
C CYS A 14 40.06 -38.80 -11.61
N GLN A 15 41.29 -38.29 -11.50
CA GLN A 15 41.79 -37.28 -10.55
C GLN A 15 41.50 -35.83 -10.99
N LEU A 16 41.49 -34.87 -10.04
CA LEU A 16 42.44 -33.74 -9.96
C LEU A 16 41.98 -32.66 -8.96
N CYS A 17 42.64 -32.57 -7.79
CA CYS A 17 42.67 -31.36 -6.96
C CYS A 17 43.91 -31.41 -6.04
N PRO A 18 44.85 -30.45 -6.10
CA PRO A 18 46.08 -30.50 -5.32
C PRO A 18 45.91 -29.92 -3.91
N GLN A 19 46.50 -30.58 -2.91
CA GLN A 19 46.63 -30.02 -1.56
C GLN A 19 47.90 -29.16 -1.43
N ARG A 20 47.83 -28.12 -0.60
CA ARG A 20 48.99 -27.64 0.18
C ARG A 20 48.58 -27.35 1.62
N THR A 21 48.97 -28.25 2.51
CA THR A 21 49.00 -28.04 3.96
C THR A 21 50.25 -27.28 4.39
N VAL A 22 50.12 -26.32 5.30
CA VAL A 22 51.12 -26.05 6.33
C VAL A 22 50.37 -25.87 7.65
N SER A 23 50.72 -26.67 8.66
CA SER A 23 50.21 -26.52 10.03
C SER A 23 51.24 -25.85 10.92
N GLN A 24 50.80 -25.10 11.94
CA GLN A 24 51.54 -25.04 13.21
C GLN A 24 50.56 -24.98 14.40
N ARG A 25 51.01 -25.55 15.52
CA ARG A 25 50.23 -25.81 16.76
C ARG A 25 50.20 -24.55 17.65
N VAL A 26 49.28 -24.41 18.62
CA VAL A 26 49.46 -24.62 20.09
C VAL A 26 48.25 -23.92 20.75
N SER A 27 47.56 -24.40 21.80
CA SER A 27 47.50 -25.70 22.49
C SER A 27 46.20 -25.77 23.34
N ASP A 28 46.11 -26.72 24.27
CA ASP A 28 45.02 -26.90 25.25
C ASP A 28 44.62 -25.65 26.05
N ARG A 29 43.31 -25.55 26.39
CA ARG A 29 42.87 -25.60 27.79
C ARG A 29 41.36 -25.85 27.99
N SER A 30 41.12 -26.66 29.00
CA SER A 30 39.86 -27.13 29.58
C SER A 30 38.82 -26.06 29.94
N ILE A 31 37.55 -26.47 29.88
CA ILE A 31 36.37 -25.78 30.41
C ILE A 31 36.44 -25.68 31.94
N PRO A 32 36.02 -24.53 32.52
CA PRO A 32 35.34 -24.54 33.80
C PRO A 32 33.95 -23.88 33.73
N SER A 33 32.97 -24.55 34.32
CA SER A 33 31.59 -24.08 34.50
C SER A 33 31.52 -22.93 35.52
N GLY A 34 30.86 -21.81 35.17
CA GLY A 34 30.58 -20.72 36.11
C GLY A 34 29.53 -19.73 35.60
N LYS A 35 28.34 -19.71 36.22
CA LYS A 35 27.29 -18.72 35.92
C LYS A 35 27.65 -17.35 36.53
N PRO A 36 27.67 -16.24 35.78
CA PRO A 36 27.74 -14.90 36.35
C PRO A 36 26.32 -14.46 36.79
N ARG A 37 26.08 -14.32 38.10
CA ARG A 37 24.93 -13.58 38.62
C ARG A 37 25.16 -12.08 38.35
N ARG A 38 24.27 -11.41 37.60
CA ARG A 38 24.23 -9.93 37.57
C ARG A 38 23.38 -9.41 38.75
N PRO A 39 23.80 -8.35 39.45
CA PRO A 39 23.03 -7.78 40.54
C PRO A 39 21.83 -6.98 40.01
N ALA A 40 20.71 -7.03 40.74
CA ALA A 40 19.53 -6.24 40.45
C ALA A 40 19.73 -4.78 40.90
N GLN A 41 19.61 -3.83 39.96
CA GLN A 41 19.43 -2.42 40.30
C GLN A 41 17.97 -2.03 40.08
N ARG A 42 17.25 -1.76 41.18
CA ARG A 42 15.96 -1.07 41.14
C ARG A 42 16.21 0.36 40.65
N PHE A 43 15.65 0.73 39.52
CA PHE A 43 15.37 2.13 39.22
C PHE A 43 13.87 2.39 39.38
N THR A 44 13.56 3.34 40.26
CA THR A 44 12.20 3.74 40.61
C THR A 44 11.58 4.56 39.48
N ALA A 45 10.34 4.25 39.12
CA ALA A 45 9.56 5.11 38.24
C ALA A 45 9.38 6.48 38.92
N ARG A 46 9.75 7.54 38.21
CA ARG A 46 9.44 8.91 38.59
C ARG A 46 8.68 9.53 37.43
N ALA A 47 7.39 9.76 37.63
CA ALA A 47 6.60 10.53 36.68
C ALA A 47 7.19 11.94 36.56
N SER A 48 7.27 12.44 35.33
CA SER A 48 7.49 13.86 35.07
C SER A 48 6.57 14.27 33.94
N GLU A 49 5.42 14.81 34.30
CA GLU A 49 4.66 15.68 33.42
C GLU A 49 5.57 16.82 32.96
N ARG A 50 5.60 17.06 31.65
CA ARG A 50 6.00 18.35 31.07
C ARG A 50 5.13 18.63 29.87
N ASP A 51 4.26 19.60 30.03
CA ASP A 51 3.49 20.20 28.96
C ASP A 51 4.43 20.73 27.87
N GLY A 52 4.23 20.25 26.64
CA GLY A 52 4.82 20.80 25.43
C GLY A 52 3.71 21.47 24.64
N ALA A 53 3.54 22.77 24.81
CA ALA A 53 2.45 23.53 24.19
C ALA A 53 2.47 23.38 22.66
N VAL A 54 1.34 22.95 22.09
CA VAL A 54 1.11 23.00 20.64
C VAL A 54 0.85 24.46 20.27
N SER A 55 1.74 25.04 19.47
CA SER A 55 1.54 26.36 18.88
C SER A 55 0.33 26.33 17.95
N SER A 56 -0.71 27.06 18.32
CA SER A 56 -1.81 27.42 17.42
C SER A 56 -1.27 28.08 16.15
N ARG A 57 -1.77 27.65 14.99
CA ARG A 57 -1.71 28.43 13.74
C ARG A 57 -3.12 28.89 13.43
N ASP A 58 -3.24 30.11 12.92
CA ASP A 58 -4.50 30.82 12.80
C ASP A 58 -5.47 30.19 11.78
N PRO A 59 -6.79 30.21 12.05
CA PRO A 59 -7.79 29.61 11.17
C PRO A 59 -8.33 30.66 10.17
N ASP A 60 -7.52 31.03 9.17
CA ASP A 60 -8.01 31.86 8.05
C ASP A 60 -7.38 31.46 6.71
N THR A 61 -7.93 30.39 6.13
CA THR A 61 -7.92 30.17 4.68
C THR A 61 -9.22 29.45 4.35
N ALA A 62 -10.24 30.23 3.98
CA ALA A 62 -11.55 29.70 3.61
C ALA A 62 -11.41 28.87 2.33
N ALA A 63 -11.32 27.55 2.48
CA ALA A 63 -11.47 26.62 1.39
C ALA A 63 -12.87 26.76 0.77
N ALA A 64 -12.95 26.62 -0.56
CA ALA A 64 -14.23 26.67 -1.26
C ALA A 64 -15.19 25.60 -0.70
N PRO A 65 -16.51 25.88 -0.63
CA PRO A 65 -17.48 24.94 -0.08
C PRO A 65 -17.43 23.64 -0.88
N ALA A 66 -17.17 22.52 -0.19
CA ALA A 66 -17.19 21.20 -0.81
C ALA A 66 -18.57 20.94 -1.44
N THR A 67 -18.56 20.53 -2.71
CA THR A 67 -19.78 20.11 -3.42
C THR A 67 -20.46 19.02 -2.59
N PRO A 68 -21.80 19.08 -2.37
CA PRO A 68 -22.50 18.00 -1.70
C PRO A 68 -22.22 16.68 -2.44
N PRO A 69 -21.92 15.58 -1.73
CA PRO A 69 -21.55 14.33 -2.38
C PRO A 69 -22.69 13.83 -3.26
N GLU A 70 -22.38 13.50 -4.52
CA GLU A 70 -23.30 12.75 -5.36
C GLU A 70 -23.53 11.36 -4.74
N ASP A 71 -24.76 10.83 -4.83
CA ASP A 71 -25.09 9.48 -4.35
C ASP A 71 -24.45 8.43 -5.28
N VAL A 72 -23.18 8.14 -5.06
CA VAL A 72 -22.42 7.12 -5.81
C VAL A 72 -22.79 5.72 -5.34
N GLU A 73 -23.37 4.91 -6.22
CA GLU A 73 -23.64 3.49 -5.98
C GLU A 73 -22.33 2.69 -5.98
N ILE A 74 -21.86 2.30 -4.79
CA ILE A 74 -20.63 1.49 -4.66
C ILE A 74 -20.90 0.05 -5.14
N PRO A 75 -20.04 -0.53 -6.02
CA PRO A 75 -20.23 -1.89 -6.51
C PRO A 75 -20.31 -2.94 -5.41
N THR A 76 -21.23 -3.88 -5.57
CA THR A 76 -21.50 -4.95 -4.58
C THR A 76 -20.63 -6.19 -4.81
N LYS A 77 -20.62 -7.13 -3.86
CA LYS A 77 -19.91 -8.42 -3.98
C LYS A 77 -18.39 -8.28 -4.18
N LEU A 78 -17.76 -7.28 -3.55
CA LEU A 78 -16.32 -7.04 -3.62
C LEU A 78 -15.46 -8.18 -3.01
N ASN A 79 -16.09 -9.16 -2.36
CA ASN A 79 -15.52 -10.43 -1.92
C ASN A 79 -15.45 -11.52 -3.02
N ASN A 80 -16.20 -11.38 -4.12
CA ASN A 80 -16.17 -12.34 -5.23
C ASN A 80 -14.98 -12.05 -6.15
N ILE A 81 -14.10 -13.04 -6.32
CA ILE A 81 -12.85 -12.91 -7.08
C ILE A 81 -12.79 -14.07 -8.09
N PRO A 82 -12.61 -13.84 -9.40
CA PRO A 82 -12.36 -12.54 -10.05
C PRO A 82 -13.51 -11.53 -9.96
N HIS A 83 -13.15 -10.26 -9.85
CA HIS A 83 -14.10 -9.15 -10.01
C HIS A 83 -14.60 -9.09 -11.45
N THR A 84 -15.91 -8.83 -11.62
CA THR A 84 -16.52 -8.63 -12.95
C THR A 84 -16.01 -7.36 -13.61
N HIS A 85 -16.09 -7.26 -14.95
CA HIS A 85 -15.68 -6.06 -15.70
C HIS A 85 -16.19 -4.76 -15.07
N TYR A 86 -17.52 -4.66 -14.89
CA TYR A 86 -18.20 -3.55 -14.25
C TYR A 86 -17.61 -3.10 -12.90
N ILE A 87 -17.16 -4.03 -12.05
CA ILE A 87 -16.55 -3.70 -10.75
C ILE A 87 -15.17 -3.06 -10.97
N ARG A 88 -14.38 -3.61 -11.90
CA ARG A 88 -13.04 -3.10 -12.23
C ARG A 88 -13.13 -1.72 -12.89
N GLU A 89 -13.99 -1.61 -13.90
CA GLU A 89 -14.33 -0.40 -14.67
C GLU A 89 -14.69 0.77 -13.75
N PHE A 90 -15.60 0.57 -12.78
CA PHE A 90 -15.92 1.58 -11.75
C PHE A 90 -14.67 2.16 -11.06
N PHE A 91 -13.75 1.30 -10.59
CA PHE A 91 -12.53 1.76 -9.93
C PHE A 91 -11.56 2.44 -10.88
N TYR A 92 -11.54 2.07 -12.16
CA TYR A 92 -10.66 2.66 -13.18
C TYR A 92 -11.14 4.05 -13.58
N GLU A 93 -12.45 4.21 -13.82
CA GLU A 93 -13.09 5.49 -14.09
C GLU A 93 -12.96 6.43 -12.89
N GLU A 94 -13.27 5.98 -11.67
CA GLU A 94 -13.11 6.78 -10.45
C GLU A 94 -11.66 7.24 -10.24
N ALA A 95 -10.69 6.33 -10.34
CA ALA A 95 -9.28 6.65 -10.18
C ALA A 95 -8.79 7.67 -11.22
N THR A 96 -9.21 7.52 -12.48
CA THR A 96 -8.85 8.41 -13.58
C THR A 96 -9.50 9.78 -13.42
N ARG A 97 -10.82 9.83 -13.15
CA ARG A 97 -11.61 11.05 -12.89
C ARG A 97 -11.00 11.86 -11.74
N ALA A 98 -10.75 11.21 -10.61
CA ALA A 98 -10.19 11.85 -9.42
C ALA A 98 -8.76 12.37 -9.64
N THR A 99 -7.96 11.65 -10.43
CA THR A 99 -6.60 12.10 -10.81
C THR A 99 -6.65 13.32 -11.72
N LYS A 100 -7.51 13.32 -12.75
CA LYS A 100 -7.71 14.49 -13.61
C LYS A 100 -8.19 15.71 -12.81
N GLN A 101 -9.08 15.53 -11.84
CA GLN A 101 -9.54 16.61 -10.95
C GLN A 101 -8.38 17.18 -10.12
N ALA A 102 -7.57 16.33 -9.48
CA ALA A 102 -6.41 16.77 -8.70
C ALA A 102 -5.35 17.51 -9.55
N LEU A 103 -5.06 17.00 -10.75
CA LEU A 103 -4.16 17.67 -11.70
C LEU A 103 -4.72 19.03 -12.16
N SER A 104 -6.03 19.09 -12.44
CA SER A 104 -6.72 20.35 -12.82
C SER A 104 -6.73 21.38 -11.69
N ALA A 105 -6.71 20.94 -10.43
CA ALA A 105 -6.53 21.78 -9.25
C ALA A 105 -5.05 22.17 -8.99
N GLY A 106 -4.13 21.87 -9.93
CA GLY A 106 -2.72 22.22 -9.86
C GLY A 106 -1.88 21.34 -8.93
N LYS A 107 -2.37 20.15 -8.54
CA LYS A 107 -1.63 19.26 -7.63
C LYS A 107 -0.48 18.53 -8.36
N GLN A 108 0.72 18.63 -7.79
CA GLN A 108 1.93 17.98 -8.30
C GLN A 108 2.23 16.66 -7.59
N ARG A 109 2.06 16.58 -6.26
CA ARG A 109 2.22 15.34 -5.47
C ARG A 109 0.87 14.66 -5.29
N ILE A 110 0.56 13.65 -6.09
CA ILE A 110 -0.73 12.92 -6.05
C ILE A 110 -0.53 11.48 -5.56
N THR A 111 -1.40 10.99 -4.68
CA THR A 111 -1.48 9.58 -4.30
C THR A 111 -2.87 8.99 -4.54
N LEU A 112 -2.90 7.75 -5.03
CA LEU A 112 -4.06 6.88 -5.10
C LEU A 112 -3.85 5.66 -4.17
N ARG A 113 -4.88 5.32 -3.38
CA ARG A 113 -4.92 4.13 -2.52
C ARG A 113 -6.17 3.32 -2.80
N VAL A 114 -6.09 2.36 -3.73
CA VAL A 114 -7.19 1.45 -4.09
C VAL A 114 -6.85 0.06 -3.58
N THR A 115 -7.46 -0.32 -2.45
CA THR A 115 -7.05 -1.50 -1.65
C THR A 115 -8.08 -2.63 -1.63
N ILE A 116 -8.87 -2.76 -2.70
CA ILE A 116 -9.67 -3.96 -2.97
C ILE A 116 -8.78 -5.20 -3.14
N PRO A 117 -9.28 -6.44 -2.96
CA PRO A 117 -8.45 -7.64 -2.93
C PRO A 117 -7.56 -7.87 -4.15
N GLU A 118 -8.03 -7.52 -5.36
CA GLU A 118 -7.23 -7.66 -6.59
C GLU A 118 -6.17 -6.57 -6.76
N LEU A 119 -6.39 -5.36 -6.22
CA LEU A 119 -5.47 -4.22 -6.40
C LEU A 119 -4.49 -4.05 -5.23
N ASN A 120 -4.76 -4.66 -4.07
CA ASN A 120 -3.91 -4.57 -2.89
C ASN A 120 -2.78 -5.62 -2.93
N PRO A 121 -1.49 -5.24 -3.07
CA PRO A 121 -0.38 -6.19 -3.11
C PRO A 121 -0.01 -6.80 -1.73
N GLU A 122 -0.83 -6.58 -0.68
CA GLU A 122 -0.74 -7.26 0.63
C GLU A 122 -1.64 -8.48 0.72
N MET A 123 -2.64 -8.59 -0.16
CA MET A 123 -3.58 -9.71 -0.17
C MET A 123 -3.05 -10.83 -1.07
N ASP A 124 -3.22 -12.09 -0.65
CA ASP A 124 -2.88 -13.27 -1.46
C ASP A 124 -3.59 -13.33 -2.82
N VAL A 125 -4.67 -12.54 -2.97
CA VAL A 125 -5.51 -12.47 -4.17
C VAL A 125 -5.15 -11.29 -5.08
N PHE A 126 -4.02 -10.64 -4.84
CA PHE A 126 -3.49 -9.58 -5.70
C PHE A 126 -3.34 -10.04 -7.15
N ARG A 127 -3.85 -9.22 -8.08
CA ARG A 127 -3.78 -9.44 -9.53
C ARG A 127 -3.08 -8.26 -10.20
N VAL A 128 -1.83 -8.49 -10.57
CA VAL A 128 -1.02 -7.54 -11.34
C VAL A 128 -1.70 -7.09 -12.64
N GLY A 129 -2.45 -7.97 -13.30
CA GLY A 129 -3.25 -7.63 -14.49
C GLY A 129 -4.31 -6.56 -14.18
N THR A 130 -5.14 -6.76 -13.16
CA THR A 130 -6.16 -5.79 -12.70
C THR A 130 -5.56 -4.43 -12.36
N LEU A 131 -4.35 -4.40 -11.79
CA LEU A 131 -3.63 -3.16 -11.50
C LEU A 131 -3.10 -2.48 -12.78
N LEU A 132 -2.57 -3.23 -13.73
CA LEU A 132 -2.06 -2.69 -14.98
C LEU A 132 -3.18 -2.23 -15.93
N GLU A 133 -4.35 -2.89 -15.93
CA GLU A 133 -5.55 -2.41 -16.60
C GLU A 133 -5.97 -1.03 -16.07
N MET A 134 -5.96 -0.81 -14.75
CA MET A 134 -6.21 0.52 -14.15
C MET A 134 -5.17 1.56 -14.58
N VAL A 135 -3.88 1.19 -14.54
CA VAL A 135 -2.78 2.08 -14.93
C VAL A 135 -2.87 2.45 -16.41
N ARG A 136 -3.25 1.50 -17.26
CA ARG A 136 -3.51 1.72 -18.69
C ARG A 136 -4.63 2.73 -18.89
N GLU A 137 -5.78 2.52 -18.25
CA GLU A 137 -6.93 3.44 -18.36
C GLU A 137 -6.57 4.86 -17.91
N MET A 138 -5.87 4.98 -16.78
CA MET A 138 -5.37 6.26 -16.29
C MET A 138 -4.38 6.93 -17.26
N ALA A 139 -3.41 6.18 -17.79
CA ALA A 139 -2.39 6.72 -18.69
C ALA A 139 -2.97 7.13 -20.04
N VAL A 140 -3.86 6.32 -20.63
CA VAL A 140 -4.62 6.65 -21.84
C VAL A 140 -5.48 7.89 -21.59
N GLY A 141 -6.21 7.93 -20.48
CA GLY A 141 -7.02 9.09 -20.10
C GLY A 141 -6.20 10.38 -19.99
N LEU A 142 -5.02 10.34 -19.37
CA LEU A 142 -4.13 11.52 -19.29
C LEU A 142 -3.46 11.88 -20.61
N ALA A 143 -3.17 10.90 -21.47
CA ALA A 143 -2.59 11.12 -22.80
C ALA A 143 -3.57 11.76 -23.79
N GLN A 144 -4.89 11.54 -23.64
CA GLN A 144 -5.93 12.21 -24.43
C GLN A 144 -5.88 13.74 -24.35
N ASP A 145 -5.32 14.30 -23.26
CA ASP A 145 -5.15 15.74 -23.07
C ASP A 145 -3.89 16.28 -23.81
N GLY A 146 -3.32 15.47 -24.72
CA GLY A 146 -2.12 15.76 -25.51
C GLY A 146 -0.80 15.67 -24.72
N GLN A 147 -0.86 15.22 -23.47
CA GLN A 147 0.27 15.20 -22.54
C GLN A 147 1.03 13.88 -22.60
N ARG A 148 2.37 13.95 -22.51
CA ARG A 148 3.21 12.76 -22.35
C ARG A 148 3.12 12.22 -20.92
N VAL A 149 2.87 10.92 -20.80
CA VAL A 149 2.75 10.19 -19.53
C VAL A 149 3.89 9.19 -19.43
N LYS A 150 4.61 9.13 -18.31
CA LYS A 150 5.62 8.10 -18.05
C LYS A 150 5.16 7.18 -16.93
N VAL A 151 5.05 5.90 -17.24
CA VAL A 151 4.72 4.86 -16.25
C VAL A 151 6.02 4.23 -15.75
N SER A 152 6.34 4.48 -14.48
CA SER A 152 7.56 4.04 -13.81
C SER A 152 7.30 2.88 -12.85
N VAL A 153 8.20 1.90 -12.88
CA VAL A 153 8.23 0.77 -11.93
C VAL A 153 9.54 0.80 -11.16
N GLN A 154 9.52 0.41 -9.89
CA GLN A 154 10.73 0.26 -9.09
C GLN A 154 11.70 -0.76 -9.72
N GLN A 155 12.96 -0.38 -9.84
CA GLN A 155 14.07 -1.24 -10.21
C GLN A 155 14.55 -2.09 -9.03
N ALA A 156 15.30 -3.16 -9.30
CA ALA A 156 15.94 -3.95 -8.24
C ALA A 156 16.86 -3.05 -7.39
N MET A 157 16.78 -3.18 -6.06
CA MET A 157 17.49 -2.35 -5.10
C MET A 157 18.48 -3.18 -4.27
N GLY A 158 19.62 -2.58 -3.91
CA GLY A 158 20.65 -3.20 -3.08
C GLY A 158 21.98 -3.43 -3.81
N GLN A 159 22.92 -4.13 -3.16
CA GLN A 159 24.22 -4.47 -3.74
C GLN A 159 24.56 -5.95 -3.52
N GLY A 160 25.16 -6.58 -4.53
CA GLY A 160 25.55 -7.99 -4.50
C GLY A 160 24.36 -8.93 -4.24
N VAL A 161 24.56 -9.92 -3.36
CA VAL A 161 23.53 -10.92 -3.00
C VAL A 161 22.31 -10.34 -2.27
N PHE A 162 22.34 -9.07 -1.88
CA PHE A 162 21.21 -8.35 -1.29
C PHE A 162 20.44 -7.50 -2.31
N GLN A 163 20.67 -7.69 -3.62
CA GLN A 163 19.81 -7.11 -4.65
C GLN A 163 18.46 -7.81 -4.68
N GLY A 164 17.41 -7.05 -4.33
CA GLY A 164 16.02 -7.51 -4.32
C GLY A 164 15.11 -6.53 -5.04
N LEU A 165 14.19 -7.07 -5.83
CA LEU A 165 13.00 -6.38 -6.31
C LEU A 165 11.81 -6.90 -5.50
N PRO A 166 10.82 -6.07 -5.09
CA PRO A 166 9.59 -6.57 -4.49
C PRO A 166 8.94 -7.62 -5.41
N LEU A 167 8.56 -8.77 -4.85
CA LEU A 167 8.01 -9.89 -5.64
C LEU A 167 6.77 -9.47 -6.45
N SER A 168 5.94 -8.58 -5.90
CA SER A 168 4.75 -8.00 -6.56
C SER A 168 5.06 -7.11 -7.76
N LEU A 169 6.31 -6.66 -7.92
CA LEU A 169 6.77 -5.84 -9.05
C LEU A 169 7.63 -6.63 -10.06
N SER A 170 7.91 -7.90 -9.78
CA SER A 170 8.69 -8.76 -10.68
C SER A 170 7.97 -8.99 -12.01
N GLY A 171 8.63 -8.66 -13.12
CA GLY A 171 8.09 -8.81 -14.47
C GLY A 171 7.09 -7.74 -14.90
N VAL A 172 6.58 -6.87 -14.00
CA VAL A 172 5.59 -5.82 -14.30
C VAL A 172 6.01 -4.97 -15.50
N ARG A 173 7.27 -4.50 -15.51
CA ARG A 173 7.83 -3.73 -16.62
C ARG A 173 7.73 -4.44 -17.98
N ARG A 174 8.00 -5.75 -18.05
CA ARG A 174 7.89 -6.53 -19.30
C ARG A 174 6.45 -6.69 -19.77
N ILE A 175 5.50 -6.72 -18.83
CA ILE A 175 4.06 -6.79 -19.15
C ILE A 175 3.61 -5.45 -19.73
N MET A 176 4.05 -4.32 -19.15
CA MET A 176 3.77 -2.97 -19.68
C MET A 176 4.38 -2.74 -21.07
N GLU A 177 5.65 -3.11 -21.26
CA GLU A 177 6.36 -3.01 -22.54
C GLU A 177 5.75 -3.90 -23.65
N ALA A 178 4.89 -4.87 -23.30
CA ALA A 178 4.18 -5.75 -24.23
C ALA A 178 2.65 -5.54 -24.21
N MET A 179 2.16 -4.52 -23.51
CA MET A 179 0.73 -4.19 -23.43
C MET A 179 0.31 -3.35 -24.63
N ASP A 180 -0.93 -3.53 -25.08
CA ASP A 180 -1.54 -2.67 -26.10
C ASP A 180 -2.04 -1.36 -25.46
N TRP A 181 -1.44 -0.23 -25.83
CA TRP A 181 -1.79 1.11 -25.35
C TRP A 181 -2.75 1.86 -26.29
N GLY A 182 -3.13 1.26 -27.42
CA GLY A 182 -3.96 1.88 -28.45
C GLY A 182 -3.38 3.20 -28.97
N ASP A 183 -4.25 4.14 -29.31
CA ASP A 183 -3.88 5.46 -29.85
C ASP A 183 -2.99 6.31 -28.93
N ALA A 184 -2.79 5.90 -27.67
CA ALA A 184 -1.92 6.57 -26.71
C ALA A 184 -0.46 6.07 -26.72
N GLU A 185 -0.11 5.06 -27.51
CA GLU A 185 1.23 4.43 -27.52
C GLU A 185 2.36 5.46 -27.68
N ASP A 186 2.24 6.41 -28.63
CA ASP A 186 3.22 7.48 -28.87
C ASP A 186 3.38 8.48 -27.70
N PHE A 187 2.42 8.51 -26.76
CA PHE A 187 2.39 9.42 -25.61
C PHE A 187 2.81 8.75 -24.29
N VAL A 188 2.86 7.41 -24.23
CA VAL A 188 3.17 6.65 -23.03
C VAL A 188 4.62 6.14 -23.03
N GLY A 189 5.45 6.71 -22.16
CA GLY A 189 6.80 6.24 -21.89
C GLY A 189 6.88 5.26 -20.71
N PHE A 190 7.95 4.46 -20.66
CA PHE A 190 8.24 3.56 -19.52
C PHE A 190 9.54 3.93 -18.81
N GLY A 191 9.56 3.76 -17.49
CA GLY A 191 10.67 4.21 -16.65
C GLY A 191 10.99 3.34 -15.45
N ASN A 192 12.13 3.65 -14.84
CA ASN A 192 12.46 3.26 -13.47
C ASN A 192 12.07 4.39 -12.49
N VAL A 193 12.36 4.26 -11.20
CA VAL A 193 12.18 5.33 -10.19
C VAL A 193 13.51 6.01 -9.88
N GLY A 194 13.61 7.31 -10.13
CA GLY A 194 14.80 8.14 -9.84
C GLY A 194 14.85 9.43 -10.66
N ALA A 195 15.59 10.45 -10.19
CA ALA A 195 15.69 11.75 -10.86
C ALA A 195 16.19 11.67 -12.32
N ASN A 196 17.07 10.71 -12.63
CA ASN A 196 17.57 10.46 -13.98
C ASN A 196 16.53 9.84 -14.93
N GLN A 197 15.27 9.73 -14.52
CA GLN A 197 14.16 9.25 -15.34
C GLN A 197 13.18 10.38 -15.72
N ILE A 198 13.38 11.60 -15.23
CA ILE A 198 12.61 12.77 -15.64
C ILE A 198 13.05 13.21 -17.04
N ASP A 199 12.09 13.24 -17.96
CA ASP A 199 12.26 13.57 -19.38
C ASP A 199 11.18 14.60 -19.81
N ASP A 200 10.76 14.65 -21.07
CA ASP A 200 9.73 15.55 -21.58
C ASP A 200 8.29 15.18 -21.14
N SER A 201 8.12 14.10 -20.36
CA SER A 201 6.81 13.72 -19.81
C SER A 201 6.29 14.71 -18.78
N GLN A 202 4.99 15.01 -18.84
CA GLN A 202 4.30 15.93 -17.91
C GLN A 202 3.80 15.21 -16.65
N TYR A 203 3.43 13.94 -16.77
CA TYR A 203 2.88 13.13 -15.69
C TYR A 203 3.68 11.84 -15.48
N TYR A 204 4.07 11.55 -14.22
CA TYR A 204 4.80 10.34 -13.85
C TYR A 204 3.95 9.44 -12.96
N ILE A 205 3.51 8.28 -13.47
CA ILE A 205 2.74 7.30 -12.73
C ILE A 205 3.67 6.24 -12.14
N LEU A 206 3.78 6.15 -10.82
CA LEU A 206 4.64 5.19 -10.14
C LEU A 206 3.80 4.04 -9.55
N ILE A 207 4.02 2.84 -10.08
CA ILE A 207 3.23 1.65 -9.69
C ILE A 207 3.78 1.05 -8.40
N ALA A 208 2.97 1.14 -7.34
CA ALA A 208 3.15 0.52 -6.02
C ALA A 208 4.60 0.52 -5.52
N PRO A 209 5.29 1.68 -5.40
CA PRO A 209 6.66 1.76 -4.90
C PRO A 209 6.75 1.29 -3.45
N GLN A 210 7.75 0.46 -3.13
CA GLN A 210 7.86 -0.24 -1.84
C GLN A 210 9.28 -0.18 -1.28
N ASN A 211 9.39 -0.10 0.04
CA ASN A 211 10.65 -0.41 0.70
C ASN A 211 10.99 -1.90 0.53
N VAL A 212 12.28 -2.24 0.61
CA VAL A 212 12.77 -3.63 0.63
C VAL A 212 13.52 -3.85 1.94
N VAL A 213 13.60 -5.09 2.43
CA VAL A 213 14.36 -5.41 3.65
C VAL A 213 15.82 -4.96 3.47
N GLY A 214 16.24 -3.96 4.26
CA GLY A 214 17.59 -3.41 4.23
C GLY A 214 17.85 -2.33 3.16
N THR A 215 16.87 -1.90 2.36
CA THR A 215 17.05 -0.78 1.41
C THR A 215 15.74 -0.01 1.20
N THR A 216 15.82 1.32 1.22
CA THR A 216 14.67 2.23 1.12
C THR A 216 14.57 2.81 -0.30
N ILE A 217 13.38 2.79 -0.90
CA ILE A 217 13.13 3.44 -2.21
C ILE A 217 13.07 4.97 -2.10
N MET A 218 12.93 5.47 -0.87
CA MET A 218 12.59 6.85 -0.55
C MET A 218 13.58 7.89 -1.08
N THR A 219 14.88 7.58 -1.12
CA THR A 219 15.88 8.50 -1.67
C THR A 219 15.64 8.74 -3.16
N ASN A 220 15.57 7.68 -3.97
CA ASN A 220 15.27 7.78 -5.40
C ASN A 220 13.89 8.41 -5.66
N LEU A 221 12.91 8.12 -4.79
CA LEU A 221 11.56 8.66 -4.91
C LEU A 221 11.50 10.15 -4.61
N GLN A 222 12.22 10.61 -3.59
CA GLN A 222 12.32 12.01 -3.23
C GLN A 222 13.10 12.80 -4.29
N GLU A 223 14.27 12.31 -4.70
CA GLU A 223 15.04 12.88 -5.81
C GLU A 223 14.20 13.00 -7.11
N MET A 224 13.37 11.99 -7.41
CA MET A 224 12.49 12.02 -8.59
C MET A 224 11.37 13.05 -8.46
N VAL A 225 10.77 13.19 -7.27
CA VAL A 225 9.68 14.15 -7.03
C VAL A 225 10.21 15.58 -7.04
N ASP A 226 11.29 15.84 -6.33
CA ASP A 226 11.88 17.18 -6.25
C ASP A 226 12.34 17.64 -7.65
N ALA A 227 12.97 16.75 -8.45
CA ALA A 227 13.35 17.04 -9.85
C ALA A 227 12.17 17.19 -10.83
N ALA A 228 11.01 16.59 -10.53
CA ALA A 228 9.78 16.76 -11.31
C ALA A 228 9.11 18.11 -10.99
N GLU A 229 9.04 18.48 -9.70
CA GLU A 229 8.45 19.74 -9.25
C GLU A 229 9.24 20.97 -9.71
N GLU A 230 10.58 20.91 -9.68
CA GLU A 230 11.45 21.94 -10.28
C GLU A 230 11.13 22.23 -11.75
N GLN A 231 10.55 21.26 -12.45
CA GLN A 231 10.17 21.34 -13.86
C GLN A 231 8.65 21.48 -14.08
N GLY A 232 7.86 21.69 -13.02
CA GLY A 232 6.41 21.89 -13.09
C GLY A 232 5.60 20.63 -13.40
N LYS A 233 6.17 19.43 -13.19
CA LYS A 233 5.58 18.13 -13.57
C LYS A 233 4.93 17.46 -12.36
N SER A 234 3.93 16.61 -12.60
CA SER A 234 3.20 15.92 -11.53
C SER A 234 3.62 14.46 -11.37
N VAL A 235 3.76 14.01 -10.13
CA VAL A 235 4.08 12.63 -9.75
C VAL A 235 2.88 12.00 -9.04
N ILE A 236 2.44 10.86 -9.58
CA ILE A 236 1.23 10.14 -9.19
C ILE A 236 1.65 8.79 -8.63
N LEU A 237 1.46 8.55 -7.34
CA LEU A 237 1.78 7.28 -6.69
C LEU A 237 0.53 6.40 -6.58
N ILE A 238 0.56 5.20 -7.16
CA ILE A 238 -0.53 4.23 -7.03
C ILE A 238 -0.15 3.18 -5.98
N ASN A 239 -0.96 3.00 -4.93
CA ASN A 239 -0.74 2.05 -3.84
C ASN A 239 0.68 2.07 -3.22
N PRO A 240 1.23 3.24 -2.83
CA PRO A 240 2.59 3.34 -2.29
C PRO A 240 2.71 2.70 -0.90
N LYS A 241 3.74 1.84 -0.74
CA LYS A 241 4.08 1.10 0.49
C LYS A 241 5.40 1.59 1.08
N LEU A 242 5.35 2.82 1.61
CA LEU A 242 6.52 3.54 2.13
C LEU A 242 6.77 3.31 3.63
N VAL A 243 5.96 2.47 4.28
CA VAL A 243 6.10 2.08 5.69
C VAL A 243 7.32 1.15 5.86
N ASP A 244 7.88 1.10 7.08
CA ASP A 244 8.96 0.19 7.43
C ASP A 244 8.56 -1.29 7.33
N ILE A 245 9.29 -2.06 6.51
CA ILE A 245 9.24 -3.53 6.55
C ILE A 245 10.24 -4.00 7.61
N PRO A 246 9.82 -4.79 8.62
CA PRO A 246 10.73 -5.32 9.63
C PRO A 246 11.76 -6.26 8.99
N SER A 247 13.02 -6.13 9.41
CA SER A 247 14.06 -7.08 9.00
C SER A 247 13.82 -8.47 9.60
N SER A 248 14.38 -9.52 9.00
CA SER A 248 14.26 -10.91 9.50
C SER A 248 14.78 -11.14 10.92
N GLY A 249 15.53 -10.18 11.49
CA GLY A 249 15.95 -10.16 12.89
C GLY A 249 14.98 -9.43 13.85
N GLY A 250 13.80 -9.02 13.38
CA GLY A 250 12.80 -8.28 14.18
C GLY A 250 13.16 -6.82 14.48
N VAL A 251 14.33 -6.35 14.06
CA VAL A 251 14.77 -4.97 14.27
C VAL A 251 14.13 -4.07 13.22
N MET A 252 13.33 -3.11 13.68
CA MET A 252 12.80 -2.01 12.86
C MET A 252 13.85 -0.91 12.67
N GLY A 253 13.96 -0.39 11.44
CA GLY A 253 14.80 0.76 11.12
C GLY A 253 14.18 2.07 11.64
N VAL A 254 14.46 2.44 12.88
CA VAL A 254 13.89 3.68 13.49
C VAL A 254 14.42 4.96 12.83
N ARG A 255 15.64 4.91 12.27
CA ARG A 255 16.28 6.07 11.60
C ARG A 255 15.51 6.47 10.35
N GLY A 256 15.27 7.76 10.17
CA GLY A 256 14.52 8.31 9.03
C GLY A 256 13.05 7.89 8.95
N ARG A 257 12.48 7.24 9.97
CA ARG A 257 11.05 6.87 9.95
C ARG A 257 10.14 8.10 9.89
N LYS A 258 10.46 9.17 10.63
CA LYS A 258 9.71 10.42 10.62
C LYS A 258 9.71 11.06 9.23
N GLU A 259 10.90 11.29 8.67
CA GLU A 259 11.09 11.86 7.31
C GLU A 259 10.27 11.11 6.24
N ARG A 260 10.20 9.77 6.33
CA ARG A 260 9.42 8.95 5.41
C ARG A 260 7.90 9.07 5.59
N MET A 261 7.43 9.22 6.83
CA MET A 261 6.01 9.51 7.11
C MET A 261 5.65 10.93 6.67
N ASP A 262 6.49 11.92 6.94
CA ASP A 262 6.31 13.31 6.53
C ASP A 262 6.26 13.40 4.99
N PHE A 263 7.18 12.73 4.28
CA PHE A 263 7.16 12.63 2.82
C PHE A 263 5.89 11.96 2.29
N ALA A 264 5.48 10.81 2.85
CA ALA A 264 4.27 10.12 2.43
C ALA A 264 2.99 10.93 2.71
N THR A 265 3.03 11.85 3.67
CA THR A 265 1.93 12.79 3.99
C THR A 265 1.97 14.05 3.12
N SER A 266 3.07 14.32 2.39
CA SER A 266 3.18 15.47 1.47
C SER A 266 2.40 15.31 0.16
N PHE A 267 1.78 14.15 -0.08
CA PHE A 267 0.98 13.87 -1.27
C PHE A 267 -0.50 14.13 -0.99
N ASP A 268 -1.14 14.90 -1.86
CA ASP A 268 -2.59 15.00 -1.89
C ASP A 268 -3.19 13.65 -2.28
N SER A 269 -4.19 13.19 -1.51
CA SER A 269 -4.98 12.03 -1.88
C SER A 269 -5.93 12.41 -3.02
N ALA A 270 -5.69 11.92 -4.24
CA ALA A 270 -6.67 12.06 -5.32
C ALA A 270 -7.79 11.05 -5.16
N TYR A 271 -7.45 9.78 -4.90
CA TYR A 271 -8.44 8.71 -4.71
C TYR A 271 -8.04 7.77 -3.58
N HIS A 272 -8.94 7.51 -2.64
CA HIS A 272 -8.77 6.49 -1.63
C HIS A 272 -10.02 5.61 -1.60
N PHE A 273 -9.85 4.32 -1.89
CA PHE A 273 -10.86 3.29 -1.65
C PHE A 273 -10.28 2.16 -0.80
N ARG A 274 -10.84 1.96 0.40
CA ARG A 274 -10.40 0.92 1.35
C ARG A 274 -11.57 0.15 1.91
N LEU A 275 -11.53 -1.17 1.80
CA LEU A 275 -12.50 -2.04 2.46
C LEU A 275 -12.23 -2.10 3.97
N LEU A 276 -13.32 -2.05 4.74
CA LEU A 276 -13.31 -2.16 6.19
C LEU A 276 -13.68 -3.59 6.56
N TYR A 277 -12.79 -4.28 7.27
CA TYR A 277 -12.94 -5.69 7.65
C TYR A 277 -13.16 -5.84 9.16
N LEU A 278 -13.95 -6.84 9.56
CA LEU A 278 -14.10 -7.18 10.98
C LEU A 278 -12.90 -7.97 11.48
N SER A 279 -12.06 -7.36 12.33
CA SER A 279 -10.79 -7.94 12.81
C SER A 279 -10.92 -9.22 13.65
N SER A 280 -12.13 -9.61 14.08
CA SER A 280 -12.37 -10.72 15.02
C SER A 280 -12.93 -11.99 14.38
N ALA A 281 -13.15 -12.02 13.07
CA ALA A 281 -13.81 -13.14 12.38
C ALA A 281 -12.90 -13.84 11.37
N MET A 282 -13.03 -15.17 11.26
CA MET A 282 -12.46 -15.93 10.15
C MET A 282 -13.00 -15.41 8.81
N MET A 283 -12.17 -15.48 7.77
CA MET A 283 -12.46 -15.06 6.39
C MET A 283 -12.64 -13.54 6.17
N TYR A 284 -12.26 -12.68 7.13
CA TYR A 284 -12.24 -11.21 6.98
C TYR A 284 -13.54 -10.65 6.34
N PRO A 285 -14.71 -10.74 7.01
CA PRO A 285 -15.96 -10.26 6.43
C PRO A 285 -15.92 -8.73 6.29
N ILE A 286 -16.35 -8.26 5.12
CA ILE A 286 -16.43 -6.84 4.77
C ILE A 286 -17.58 -6.20 5.56
N MET A 287 -17.27 -5.19 6.37
CA MET A 287 -18.24 -4.36 7.10
C MET A 287 -18.71 -3.15 6.29
N GLY A 288 -17.91 -2.71 5.31
CA GLY A 288 -18.13 -1.46 4.60
C GLY A 288 -16.89 -1.01 3.82
N CYS A 289 -16.85 0.26 3.43
CA CYS A 289 -15.69 0.87 2.78
C CYS A 289 -15.51 2.33 3.19
N LEU A 290 -14.28 2.80 3.10
CA LEU A 290 -13.90 4.21 3.09
C LEU A 290 -13.67 4.61 1.64
N ARG A 291 -14.36 5.65 1.16
CA ARG A 291 -14.19 6.27 -0.16
C ARG A 291 -13.82 7.74 0.00
N HIS A 292 -12.93 8.24 -0.84
CA HIS A 292 -12.63 9.66 -1.00
C HIS A 292 -12.15 9.92 -2.43
N VAL A 293 -12.70 10.95 -3.06
CA VAL A 293 -12.32 11.49 -4.36
C VAL A 293 -11.92 12.95 -4.18
N HIS A 294 -10.97 13.43 -4.98
CA HIS A 294 -10.48 14.80 -4.87
C HIS A 294 -11.61 15.84 -4.98
N GLY A 295 -11.72 16.72 -3.97
CA GLY A 295 -12.80 17.72 -3.88
C GLY A 295 -14.10 17.22 -3.23
N GLU A 296 -14.25 15.90 -3.03
CA GLU A 296 -15.34 15.32 -2.24
C GLU A 296 -14.87 15.04 -0.79
N PRO A 297 -15.75 15.11 0.24
CA PRO A 297 -15.40 14.70 1.59
C PRO A 297 -15.09 13.19 1.67
N TRP A 298 -14.41 12.78 2.75
CA TRP A 298 -14.18 11.37 3.07
C TRP A 298 -15.48 10.71 3.52
N GLN A 299 -15.92 9.68 2.82
CA GLN A 299 -17.18 8.99 3.05
C GLN A 299 -16.95 7.61 3.66
N VAL A 300 -17.62 7.32 4.78
CA VAL A 300 -17.66 5.99 5.37
C VAL A 300 -18.99 5.33 5.01
N TYR A 301 -18.93 4.26 4.22
CA TYR A 301 -20.08 3.43 3.90
C TYR A 301 -20.11 2.17 4.75
N ARG A 302 -21.30 1.76 5.14
CA ARG A 302 -21.61 0.45 5.73
C ARG A 302 -22.17 -0.47 4.67
N ARG A 303 -21.67 -1.70 4.64
CA ARG A 303 -22.34 -2.80 3.93
C ARG A 303 -23.57 -3.23 4.72
N ALA A 304 -24.72 -3.27 4.06
CA ALA A 304 -25.97 -3.82 4.56
C ALA A 304 -26.42 -4.99 3.66
N ASP A 305 -26.78 -6.12 4.26
CA ASP A 305 -27.40 -7.23 3.54
C ASP A 305 -28.94 -7.01 3.57
N VAL A 306 -29.49 -6.44 2.49
CA VAL A 306 -30.89 -5.95 2.42
C VAL A 306 -31.87 -7.10 2.11
N GLY A 307 -31.37 -8.23 1.60
CA GLY A 307 -32.19 -9.39 1.27
C GLY A 307 -31.38 -10.65 0.99
N ARG A 308 -32.01 -11.66 0.38
CA ARG A 308 -31.32 -12.90 -0.02
C ARG A 308 -30.27 -12.62 -1.09
N LYS A 309 -28.99 -12.55 -0.69
CA LYS A 309 -27.83 -12.26 -1.57
C LYS A 309 -27.88 -10.87 -2.25
N GLN A 310 -28.60 -9.93 -1.66
CA GLN A 310 -28.57 -8.52 -2.02
C GLN A 310 -27.78 -7.78 -0.96
N GLU A 311 -26.76 -7.08 -1.42
CA GLU A 311 -25.84 -6.27 -0.61
C GLU A 311 -26.02 -4.81 -1.08
N GLU A 312 -25.89 -3.86 -0.18
CA GLU A 312 -25.95 -2.42 -0.47
C GLU A 312 -24.89 -1.70 0.37
N TYR A 313 -24.35 -0.59 -0.14
CA TYR A 313 -23.44 0.28 0.61
C TYR A 313 -24.18 1.57 1.00
N GLN A 314 -24.50 1.70 2.28
CA GLN A 314 -25.24 2.83 2.84
C GLN A 314 -24.25 3.81 3.48
N LEU A 315 -24.32 5.09 3.13
CA LEU A 315 -23.48 6.15 3.72
C LEU A 315 -23.77 6.28 5.22
N LEU A 316 -22.75 6.11 6.07
CA LEU A 316 -22.86 6.33 7.52
C LEU A 316 -22.50 7.75 7.95
N GLY A 317 -21.59 8.40 7.22
CA GLY A 317 -21.10 9.72 7.59
C GLY A 317 -19.94 10.20 6.72
N THR A 318 -19.68 11.50 6.80
CA THR A 318 -18.68 12.23 6.02
C THR A 318 -17.70 12.97 6.94
N TYR A 319 -16.44 13.06 6.51
CA TYR A 319 -15.35 13.75 7.22
C TYR A 319 -14.58 14.64 6.25
N GLU A 320 -14.01 15.75 6.73
CA GLU A 320 -13.17 16.64 5.91
C GLU A 320 -11.76 16.07 5.68
N LEU A 321 -11.26 15.27 6.62
CA LEU A 321 -9.93 14.63 6.62
C LEU A 321 -10.06 13.11 6.74
N GLU A 322 -8.98 12.36 6.46
CA GLU A 322 -9.01 10.89 6.57
C GLU A 322 -9.38 10.46 8.00
N PRO A 323 -10.52 9.78 8.21
CA PRO A 323 -10.98 9.41 9.53
C PRO A 323 -10.10 8.30 10.12
N SER A 324 -9.72 8.46 11.39
CA SER A 324 -8.95 7.46 12.11
C SER A 324 -9.74 6.17 12.32
N SER A 325 -9.03 5.06 12.53
CA SER A 325 -9.67 3.77 12.85
C SER A 325 -10.57 3.83 14.08
N GLY A 326 -10.27 4.73 15.03
CA GLY A 326 -11.11 4.97 16.22
C GLY A 326 -12.43 5.66 15.89
N GLU A 327 -12.41 6.68 15.04
CA GLU A 327 -13.61 7.41 14.58
C GLU A 327 -14.51 6.51 13.74
N ILE A 328 -13.93 5.75 12.79
CA ILE A 328 -14.66 4.75 12.01
C ILE A 328 -15.32 3.73 12.96
N THR A 329 -14.57 3.18 13.91
CA THR A 329 -15.12 2.19 14.88
C THR A 329 -16.27 2.78 15.69
N LYS A 330 -16.13 4.03 16.15
CA LYS A 330 -17.18 4.74 16.90
C LYS A 330 -18.43 4.96 16.03
N LEU A 331 -18.28 5.38 14.78
CA LEU A 331 -19.39 5.61 13.85
C LEU A 331 -20.22 4.32 13.63
N PHE A 332 -19.55 3.18 13.43
CA PHE A 332 -20.22 1.88 13.33
C PHE A 332 -20.95 1.48 14.64
N GLN A 333 -20.35 1.72 15.80
CA GLN A 333 -20.98 1.43 17.11
C GLN A 333 -22.20 2.32 17.37
N ASP A 334 -22.12 3.62 17.07
CA ASP A 334 -23.20 4.56 17.32
C ASP A 334 -24.38 4.33 16.36
N ASN A 335 -24.10 4.02 15.08
CA ASN A 335 -25.12 3.56 14.12
C ASN A 335 -25.80 2.25 14.56
N GLN A 336 -25.05 1.30 15.16
CA GLN A 336 -25.65 0.09 15.71
C GLN A 336 -26.61 0.40 16.87
N LYS A 337 -26.20 1.26 17.82
CA LYS A 337 -27.05 1.67 18.96
C LYS A 337 -28.34 2.35 18.50
N GLN A 338 -28.26 3.25 17.52
CA GLN A 338 -29.44 3.93 16.94
C GLN A 338 -30.45 2.91 16.40
N ARG A 339 -30.00 1.96 15.56
CA ARG A 339 -30.87 0.92 15.00
C ARG A 339 -31.45 -0.03 16.06
N GLU A 340 -30.71 -0.31 17.13
CA GLU A 340 -31.25 -1.07 18.27
C GLU A 340 -32.32 -0.29 19.05
N GLN A 341 -32.19 1.03 19.18
CA GLN A 341 -33.20 1.90 19.79
C GLN A 341 -34.45 2.01 18.91
N GLU A 342 -34.29 2.24 17.60
CA GLU A 342 -35.37 2.27 16.62
C GLU A 342 -36.17 0.94 16.60
N SER A 343 -35.48 -0.20 16.61
CA SER A 343 -36.13 -1.52 16.67
C SER A 343 -36.90 -1.75 17.96
N ARG A 344 -36.41 -1.23 19.10
CA ARG A 344 -37.12 -1.29 20.39
C ARG A 344 -38.36 -0.38 20.38
N ALA A 345 -38.23 0.85 19.86
CA ALA A 345 -39.35 1.79 19.73
C ALA A 345 -40.44 1.25 18.80
N GLY A 346 -40.08 0.73 17.63
CA GLY A 346 -41.02 0.10 16.69
C GLY A 346 -41.73 -1.13 17.25
N LYS A 347 -41.08 -1.90 18.15
CA LYS A 347 -41.72 -3.04 18.84
C LYS A 347 -42.67 -2.58 19.96
N ALA A 348 -42.38 -1.48 20.64
CA ALA A 348 -43.28 -0.94 21.67
C ALA A 348 -44.62 -0.47 21.07
N TRP A 349 -44.62 0.06 19.85
CA TRP A 349 -45.83 0.52 19.15
C TRP A 349 -46.76 -0.61 18.67
N TRP A 350 -46.27 -1.85 18.59
CA TRP A 350 -47.07 -3.05 18.30
C TRP A 350 -47.57 -3.78 19.56
N GLN A 351 -47.22 -3.29 20.76
CA GLN A 351 -47.55 -3.88 22.05
C GLN A 351 -48.47 -2.99 22.90
N SER A 352 -48.95 -1.88 22.33
CA SER A 352 -49.93 -0.95 22.89
C SER A 352 -51.24 -1.05 22.13
#